data_AF-A0A1G4M6D3-F1
#
_entry.id   AF-A0A1G4M6D3-F1
#
_cell.length_a   1.000
_cell.length_b   1.000
_cell.length_c   1.000
_cell.angle_alpha   90.00
_cell.angle_beta   90.00
_cell.angle_gamma   90.00
#
_symmetry.space_group_name_H-M   'P 1'
#
loop_
_entity.id
_entity.type
_entity.pdbx_description
1 polymer ?
#
loop_
_entity_poly.entity_id
_entity_poly.type
_entity_poly.pdbx_seq_one_letter_code
_entity_poly.pdbx_strand_id
1 'polypeptide(L)'
;MLLYQRIHQRCPPPQVLDTLLADPAPLSAPEFVAQFARVRARNPHYAKTLVKALIDNWPAIDQAVPIDPGPTHPVYLDEWLYEQYVELLPVPPPGPTASDLITYTFGPVALDIHETPHLICAQGTTGLRTWEAALYLCHYLQQHQNEHGPDGPGHVTSALELGAGTALVSLVWAQLNSTRDFSLYVTDGDRSLVDTCAKPNFDRNGLVGPRFHFQKLWWGADPVPKVDLVLAADVTYDSAAVPHLVACVATALHQGAHHALVAATLRNSDTIRVFEAACSAAGLNCTVLQSTETSDPTEFVRNCTFKPLIAPIRIYEITLCSR
;
A
#
# COMPACT_ATOMS: atom_id res chain seq x y z
N MET A 1 -8.54 15.13 -11.33
CA MET A 1 -9.69 15.19 -10.41
C MET A 1 -9.53 14.12 -9.34
N LEU A 2 -9.75 14.44 -8.06
CA LEU A 2 -9.54 13.51 -6.94
C LEU A 2 -10.44 12.26 -7.04
N LEU A 3 -11.64 12.42 -7.62
CA LEU A 3 -12.57 11.33 -7.90
C LEU A 3 -11.90 10.10 -8.55
N TYR A 4 -11.08 10.32 -9.57
CA TYR A 4 -10.48 9.23 -10.33
C TYR A 4 -9.46 8.45 -9.49
N GLN A 5 -8.73 9.13 -8.60
CA GLN A 5 -7.89 8.45 -7.63
C GLN A 5 -8.75 7.57 -6.71
N ARG A 6 -9.84 8.12 -6.15
CA ARG A 6 -10.74 7.39 -5.24
C ARG A 6 -11.31 6.10 -5.84
N ILE A 7 -11.82 6.15 -7.07
CA ILE A 7 -12.41 4.96 -7.70
C ILE A 7 -11.36 3.89 -8.03
N HIS A 8 -10.14 4.31 -8.38
CA HIS A 8 -9.03 3.41 -8.65
C HIS A 8 -8.40 2.82 -7.38
N GLN A 9 -8.50 3.53 -6.25
CA GLN A 9 -8.10 3.09 -4.91
C GLN A 9 -9.15 2.19 -4.22
N ARG A 10 -10.27 1.86 -4.88
CA ARG A 10 -11.41 1.13 -4.29
C ARG A 10 -12.04 1.84 -3.09
N CYS A 11 -12.04 3.17 -3.09
CA CYS A 11 -12.73 3.98 -2.09
C CYS A 11 -14.23 3.60 -2.05
N PRO A 12 -14.85 3.37 -0.88
CA PRO A 12 -16.25 2.98 -0.77
C PRO A 12 -17.17 3.99 -1.47
N PRO A 13 -18.23 3.54 -2.18
CA PRO A 13 -19.09 4.43 -2.96
C PRO A 13 -19.64 5.65 -2.21
N PRO A 14 -20.05 5.58 -0.93
CA PRO A 14 -20.48 6.77 -0.18
C PRO A 14 -19.38 7.86 -0.08
N GLN A 15 -18.13 7.46 0.17
CA GLN A 15 -17.00 8.40 0.25
C GLN A 15 -16.58 8.93 -1.14
N VAL A 16 -16.81 8.15 -2.19
CA VAL A 16 -16.65 8.62 -3.58
C VAL A 16 -17.68 9.71 -3.89
N LEU A 17 -18.92 9.54 -3.46
CA LEU A 17 -19.97 10.56 -3.60
C LEU A 17 -19.61 11.83 -2.82
N ASP A 18 -19.15 11.71 -1.58
CA ASP A 18 -18.67 12.86 -0.79
C ASP A 18 -17.54 13.60 -1.52
N THR A 19 -16.60 12.86 -2.12
CA THR A 19 -15.51 13.43 -2.91
C THR A 19 -16.04 14.15 -4.16
N LEU A 20 -17.00 13.56 -4.86
CA LEU A 20 -17.61 14.12 -6.06
C LEU A 20 -18.35 15.43 -5.76
N LEU A 21 -19.18 15.43 -4.70
CA LEU A 21 -20.00 16.58 -4.32
C LEU A 21 -19.19 17.72 -3.71
N ALA A 22 -17.99 17.43 -3.18
CA ALA A 22 -17.09 18.43 -2.64
C ALA A 22 -16.17 19.07 -3.70
N ASP A 23 -16.07 18.50 -4.92
CA ASP A 23 -15.20 19.00 -5.98
C ASP A 23 -15.96 20.03 -6.84
N PRO A 24 -15.53 21.32 -6.88
CA PRO A 24 -16.19 22.34 -7.67
C PRO A 24 -15.90 22.23 -9.17
N ALA A 25 -14.97 21.36 -9.58
CA ALA A 25 -14.58 21.21 -10.98
C ALA A 25 -15.69 20.51 -11.79
N PRO A 26 -15.93 20.91 -13.05
CA PRO A 26 -16.85 20.19 -13.92
C PRO A 26 -16.42 18.74 -14.15
N LEU A 27 -17.37 17.81 -14.04
CA LEU A 27 -17.18 16.40 -14.36
C LEU A 27 -17.26 16.21 -15.87
N SER A 28 -16.14 15.87 -16.52
CA SER A 28 -16.13 15.46 -17.92
C SER A 28 -16.73 14.05 -18.07
N ALA A 29 -17.88 13.95 -18.73
CA ALA A 29 -18.56 12.68 -18.94
C ALA A 29 -17.71 11.68 -19.76
N PRO A 30 -17.05 12.06 -20.88
CA PRO A 30 -16.19 11.14 -21.63
C PRO A 30 -15.02 10.60 -20.80
N GLU A 31 -14.38 11.45 -19.99
CA GLU A 31 -13.27 11.03 -19.13
C GLU A 31 -13.77 10.10 -18.01
N PHE A 32 -14.91 10.42 -17.39
CA PHE A 32 -15.52 9.54 -16.39
C PHE A 32 -15.82 8.15 -16.96
N VAL A 33 -16.41 8.07 -18.16
CA VAL A 33 -16.66 6.81 -18.86
C VAL A 33 -15.36 6.04 -19.10
N ALA A 34 -14.30 6.72 -19.55
CA ALA A 34 -13.00 6.11 -19.80
C ALA A 34 -12.32 5.57 -18.53
N GLN A 35 -12.45 6.28 -17.40
CA GLN A 35 -11.93 5.82 -16.10
C GLN A 35 -12.79 4.67 -15.55
N PHE A 36 -14.11 4.79 -15.63
CA PHE A 36 -15.04 3.75 -15.20
C PHE A 36 -14.82 2.44 -15.96
N ALA A 37 -14.59 2.48 -17.27
CA ALA A 37 -14.31 1.29 -18.06
C ALA A 37 -13.09 0.51 -17.52
N ARG A 38 -12.04 1.22 -17.07
CA ARG A 38 -10.87 0.61 -16.42
C ARG A 38 -11.24 -0.01 -15.07
N VAL A 39 -12.00 0.71 -14.25
CA VAL A 39 -12.49 0.21 -12.96
C VAL A 39 -13.33 -1.05 -13.14
N ARG A 40 -14.27 -1.04 -14.08
CA ARG A 40 -15.14 -2.18 -14.44
C ARG A 40 -14.33 -3.39 -14.91
N ALA A 41 -13.30 -3.18 -15.73
CA ALA A 41 -12.43 -4.26 -16.19
C ALA A 41 -11.60 -4.89 -15.07
N ARG A 42 -11.20 -4.10 -14.06
CA ARG A 42 -10.39 -4.55 -12.92
C ARG A 42 -11.22 -5.20 -11.82
N ASN A 43 -12.36 -4.58 -11.47
CA ASN A 43 -13.28 -5.08 -10.44
C ASN A 43 -14.74 -4.74 -10.82
N PRO A 44 -15.44 -5.65 -11.51
CA PRO A 44 -16.81 -5.40 -11.99
C PRO A 44 -17.81 -5.29 -10.84
N HIS A 45 -17.55 -5.92 -9.68
CA HIS A 45 -18.44 -5.80 -8.52
C HIS A 45 -18.36 -4.42 -7.87
N TYR A 46 -17.14 -3.88 -7.69
CA TYR A 46 -16.97 -2.50 -7.23
C TYR A 46 -17.59 -1.50 -8.21
N ALA A 47 -17.41 -1.71 -9.53
CA ALA A 47 -18.06 -0.90 -10.54
C ALA A 47 -19.59 -0.93 -10.42
N LYS A 48 -20.18 -2.11 -10.16
CA LYS A 48 -21.63 -2.27 -9.92
C LYS A 48 -22.10 -1.46 -8.71
N THR A 49 -21.39 -1.54 -7.58
CA THR A 49 -21.78 -0.82 -6.36
C THR A 49 -21.60 0.69 -6.50
N LEU A 50 -20.56 1.12 -7.22
CA LEU A 50 -20.35 2.53 -7.56
C LEU A 50 -21.47 3.08 -8.44
N VAL A 51 -21.80 2.41 -9.55
CA VAL A 51 -22.91 2.85 -10.43
C VAL A 51 -24.22 2.91 -9.67
N LYS A 52 -24.52 1.89 -8.85
CA LYS A 52 -25.72 1.90 -8.01
C LYS A 52 -25.77 3.14 -7.12
N ALA A 53 -24.67 3.46 -6.45
CA ALA A 53 -24.61 4.61 -5.56
C ALA A 53 -24.78 5.94 -6.33
N LEU A 54 -24.21 6.06 -7.53
CA LEU A 54 -24.38 7.23 -8.40
C LEU A 54 -25.84 7.39 -8.85
N ILE A 55 -26.50 6.31 -9.26
CA ILE A 55 -27.93 6.31 -9.64
C ILE A 55 -28.81 6.72 -8.45
N ASP A 56 -28.61 6.08 -7.29
CA ASP A 56 -29.41 6.34 -6.10
C ASP A 56 -29.29 7.80 -5.61
N ASN A 57 -28.21 8.49 -5.95
CA ASN A 57 -27.92 9.87 -5.55
C ASN A 57 -27.92 10.86 -6.73
N TRP A 58 -28.39 10.45 -7.92
CA TRP A 58 -28.33 11.26 -9.13
C TRP A 58 -28.94 12.66 -8.98
N PRO A 59 -30.13 12.85 -8.35
CA PRO A 59 -30.71 14.19 -8.21
C PRO A 59 -29.82 15.20 -7.49
N ALA A 60 -29.04 14.74 -6.49
CA ALA A 60 -28.10 15.59 -5.77
C ALA A 60 -26.86 15.90 -6.61
N ILE A 61 -26.38 14.92 -7.38
CA ILE A 61 -25.24 15.08 -8.30
C ILE A 61 -25.59 16.06 -9.42
N ASP A 62 -26.73 15.87 -10.09
CA ASP A 62 -27.19 16.71 -11.20
C ASP A 62 -27.40 18.18 -10.77
N GLN A 63 -27.83 18.39 -9.52
CA GLN A 63 -27.97 19.72 -8.96
C GLN A 63 -26.61 20.38 -8.60
N ALA A 64 -25.66 19.61 -8.07
CA ALA A 64 -24.45 20.16 -7.44
C ALA A 64 -23.21 20.14 -8.33
N VAL A 65 -23.13 19.21 -9.29
CA VAL A 65 -21.92 18.94 -10.08
C VAL A 65 -22.16 19.36 -11.53
N PRO A 66 -21.46 20.38 -12.05
CA PRO A 66 -21.52 20.71 -13.46
C PRO A 66 -20.99 19.55 -14.30
N ILE A 67 -21.80 19.02 -15.22
CA ILE A 67 -21.40 17.93 -16.12
C ILE A 67 -21.09 18.50 -17.50
N ASP A 68 -19.89 18.23 -17.99
CA ASP A 68 -19.51 18.48 -19.38
C ASP A 68 -19.78 17.19 -20.19
N PRO A 69 -20.79 17.17 -21.08
CA PRO A 69 -21.11 15.99 -21.87
C PRO A 69 -20.05 15.67 -22.93
N GLY A 70 -19.12 16.60 -23.18
CA GLY A 70 -18.09 16.49 -24.21
C GLY A 70 -18.53 17.09 -25.56
N PRO A 71 -17.58 17.50 -26.41
CA PRO A 71 -17.87 18.25 -27.64
C PRO A 71 -18.35 17.37 -28.81
N THR A 72 -18.02 16.08 -28.80
CA THR A 72 -18.29 15.13 -29.89
C THR A 72 -19.03 13.92 -29.34
N HIS A 73 -20.25 13.66 -29.81
CA HIS A 73 -21.17 12.64 -29.28
C HIS A 73 -21.41 12.82 -27.77
N PRO A 74 -22.24 13.80 -27.37
CA PRO A 74 -22.46 14.12 -25.96
C PRO A 74 -22.92 12.90 -25.18
N VAL A 75 -22.30 12.67 -24.02
CA VAL A 75 -22.64 11.59 -23.12
C VAL A 75 -23.54 12.11 -22.01
N TYR A 76 -24.77 11.61 -21.95
CA TYR A 76 -25.71 11.85 -20.86
C TYR A 76 -25.49 10.78 -19.79
N LEU A 77 -24.87 11.19 -18.68
CA LEU A 77 -24.40 10.25 -17.66
C LEU A 77 -25.54 9.54 -16.92
N ASP A 78 -26.71 10.16 -16.77
CA ASP A 78 -27.88 9.52 -16.17
C ASP A 78 -28.32 8.28 -16.95
N GLU A 79 -28.57 8.44 -18.25
CA GLU A 79 -28.96 7.33 -19.14
C GLU A 79 -27.84 6.28 -19.19
N TRP A 80 -26.61 6.72 -19.37
CA TRP A 80 -25.44 5.83 -19.45
C TRP A 80 -25.24 5.02 -18.16
N LEU A 81 -25.42 5.61 -16.98
CA LEU A 81 -25.31 4.91 -15.71
C LEU A 81 -26.35 3.79 -15.58
N TYR A 82 -27.60 4.04 -15.99
CA TYR A 82 -28.64 2.99 -15.99
C TYR A 82 -28.26 1.83 -16.91
N GLU A 83 -27.78 2.10 -18.13
CA GLU A 83 -27.30 1.07 -19.05
C GLU A 83 -26.17 0.23 -18.42
N GLN A 84 -25.16 0.89 -17.84
CA GLN A 84 -24.07 0.19 -17.16
C GLN A 84 -24.57 -0.67 -15.99
N TYR A 85 -25.53 -0.18 -15.21
CA TYR A 85 -26.06 -0.93 -14.07
C TYR A 85 -26.77 -2.20 -14.53
N VAL A 86 -27.59 -2.12 -15.58
CA VAL A 86 -28.28 -3.28 -16.16
C VAL A 86 -27.29 -4.35 -16.59
N GLU A 87 -26.20 -3.98 -17.28
CA GLU A 87 -25.15 -4.92 -17.67
C GLU A 87 -24.43 -5.55 -16.47
N LEU A 88 -24.33 -4.83 -15.35
CA LEU A 88 -23.64 -5.28 -14.14
C LEU A 88 -24.54 -6.01 -13.13
N LEU A 89 -25.86 -6.05 -13.33
CA LEU A 89 -26.80 -6.79 -12.48
C LEU A 89 -26.40 -8.25 -12.19
N PRO A 90 -25.95 -9.06 -13.17
CA PRO A 90 -25.58 -10.46 -12.91
C PRO A 90 -24.25 -10.61 -12.16
N VAL A 91 -23.45 -9.56 -12.01
CA VAL A 91 -22.13 -9.64 -11.37
C VAL A 91 -22.29 -9.92 -9.87
N PRO A 92 -21.78 -11.05 -9.35
CA PRO A 92 -21.83 -11.38 -7.93
C PRO A 92 -20.73 -10.63 -7.14
N PRO A 93 -20.80 -10.62 -5.80
CA PRO A 93 -19.65 -10.26 -4.96
C PRO A 93 -18.42 -11.12 -5.28
N PRO A 94 -17.20 -10.56 -5.21
CA PRO A 94 -15.98 -11.31 -5.43
C PRO A 94 -15.79 -12.38 -4.34
N GLY A 95 -15.29 -13.54 -4.72
CA GLY A 95 -14.91 -14.59 -3.76
C GLY A 95 -13.63 -14.23 -2.98
N PRO A 96 -13.30 -14.98 -1.90
CA PRO A 96 -12.13 -14.70 -1.06
C PRO A 96 -10.79 -14.72 -1.80
N THR A 97 -10.69 -15.49 -2.89
CA THR A 97 -9.48 -15.64 -3.71
C THR A 97 -9.52 -14.79 -4.99
N ALA A 98 -10.49 -13.88 -5.11
CA ALA A 98 -10.58 -13.01 -6.27
C ALA A 98 -9.41 -12.01 -6.26
N SER A 99 -8.66 -11.98 -7.36
CA SER A 99 -7.64 -10.97 -7.60
C SER A 99 -8.26 -9.62 -7.95
N ASP A 100 -7.55 -8.55 -7.64
CA ASP A 100 -7.88 -7.19 -8.04
C ASP A 100 -6.62 -6.46 -8.51
N LEU A 101 -6.81 -5.38 -9.27
CA LEU A 101 -5.78 -4.42 -9.61
C LEU A 101 -6.17 -3.05 -9.01
N ILE A 102 -5.50 -2.70 -7.92
CA ILE A 102 -5.78 -1.50 -7.12
C ILE A 102 -4.67 -0.49 -7.32
N THR A 103 -5.04 0.76 -7.57
CA THR A 103 -4.05 1.85 -7.63
C THR A 103 -3.91 2.43 -6.23
N TYR A 104 -2.74 2.36 -5.61
CA TYR A 104 -2.43 3.05 -4.36
C TYR A 104 -1.76 4.39 -4.65
N THR A 105 -2.11 5.43 -3.89
CA THR A 105 -1.54 6.77 -4.08
C THR A 105 -0.97 7.34 -2.79
N PHE A 106 0.25 7.86 -2.85
CA PHE A 106 0.96 8.52 -1.75
C PHE A 106 1.62 9.80 -2.28
N GLY A 107 1.00 10.96 -2.03
CA GLY A 107 1.45 12.23 -2.61
C GLY A 107 1.54 12.15 -4.15
N PRO A 108 2.72 12.34 -4.77
CA PRO A 108 2.89 12.24 -6.21
C PRO A 108 2.95 10.79 -6.75
N VAL A 109 3.09 9.80 -5.87
CA VAL A 109 3.22 8.39 -6.26
C VAL A 109 1.85 7.79 -6.52
N ALA A 110 1.70 7.09 -7.65
CA ALA A 110 0.54 6.26 -7.97
C ALA A 110 1.02 4.91 -8.51
N LEU A 111 0.62 3.81 -7.87
CA LEU A 111 1.13 2.47 -8.15
C LEU A 111 -0.01 1.48 -8.32
N ASP A 112 -0.03 0.78 -9.45
CA ASP A 112 -0.99 -0.30 -9.75
C ASP A 112 -0.47 -1.62 -9.13
N ILE A 113 -1.18 -2.15 -8.14
CA ILE A 113 -0.82 -3.37 -7.42
C ILE A 113 -1.84 -4.47 -7.73
N HIS A 114 -1.34 -5.59 -8.25
CA HIS A 114 -2.12 -6.80 -8.39
C HIS A 114 -2.05 -7.59 -7.08
N GLU A 115 -3.20 -7.86 -6.48
CA GLU A 115 -3.30 -8.52 -5.18
C GLU A 115 -4.62 -9.28 -5.01
N THR A 116 -4.78 -10.00 -3.90
CA THR A 116 -5.99 -10.74 -3.54
C THR A 116 -6.55 -10.18 -2.23
N PRO A 117 -7.27 -9.03 -2.26
CA PRO A 117 -7.54 -8.20 -1.07
C PRO A 117 -8.42 -8.88 -0.01
N HIS A 118 -9.13 -9.95 -0.37
CA HIS A 118 -10.00 -10.71 0.54
C HIS A 118 -9.33 -11.95 1.14
N LEU A 119 -8.09 -12.27 0.73
CA LEU A 119 -7.37 -13.45 1.16
C LEU A 119 -6.48 -13.16 2.36
N ILE A 120 -6.76 -13.79 3.50
CA ILE A 120 -5.98 -13.60 4.73
C ILE A 120 -4.70 -14.44 4.72
N CYS A 121 -4.81 -15.71 4.32
CA CYS A 121 -3.71 -16.65 4.24
C CYS A 121 -4.04 -17.73 3.19
N ALA A 122 -3.08 -18.07 2.33
CA ALA A 122 -3.14 -19.21 1.44
C ALA A 122 -1.73 -19.66 1.06
N GLN A 123 -1.58 -20.92 0.67
CA GLN A 123 -0.28 -21.47 0.20
C GLN A 123 0.86 -21.31 1.22
N GLY A 124 0.54 -21.16 2.51
CA GLY A 124 1.53 -20.94 3.57
C GLY A 124 2.03 -19.50 3.69
N THR A 125 1.40 -18.54 2.99
CA THR A 125 1.75 -17.11 3.06
C THR A 125 0.54 -16.22 3.33
N THR A 126 0.80 -15.05 3.92
CA THR A 126 -0.16 -13.95 4.13
C THR A 126 0.11 -12.75 3.22
N GLY A 127 1.11 -12.83 2.32
CA GLY A 127 1.60 -11.69 1.54
C GLY A 127 0.94 -11.50 0.16
N LEU A 128 -0.16 -12.20 -0.13
CA LEU A 128 -0.94 -12.00 -1.37
C LEU A 128 -1.87 -10.78 -1.33
N ARG A 129 -1.89 -10.05 -0.21
CA ARG A 129 -2.64 -8.80 -0.03
C ARG A 129 -1.74 -7.74 0.61
N THR A 130 -2.07 -6.47 0.35
CA THR A 130 -1.46 -5.35 1.05
C THR A 130 -2.12 -5.17 2.43
N TRP A 131 -1.29 -5.07 3.45
CA TRP A 131 -1.70 -4.88 4.84
C TRP A 131 -1.67 -3.41 5.25
N GLU A 132 -2.49 -3.03 6.24
CA GLU A 132 -2.63 -1.64 6.67
C GLU A 132 -1.31 -1.04 7.20
N ALA A 133 -0.46 -1.84 7.85
CA ALA A 133 0.86 -1.38 8.26
C ALA A 133 1.77 -1.02 7.08
N ALA A 134 1.65 -1.71 5.94
CA ALA A 134 2.39 -1.36 4.72
C ALA A 134 1.92 -0.02 4.16
N LEU A 135 0.60 0.23 4.15
CA LEU A 135 0.04 1.52 3.77
C LEU A 135 0.54 2.64 4.68
N TYR A 136 0.59 2.40 5.99
CA TYR A 136 1.04 3.39 6.97
C TYR A 136 2.53 3.70 6.82
N LEU A 137 3.36 2.68 6.57
CA LEU A 137 4.78 2.87 6.27
C LEU A 137 4.98 3.66 4.97
N CYS A 138 4.22 3.36 3.91
CA CYS A 138 4.27 4.11 2.66
C CYS A 138 3.89 5.58 2.84
N HIS A 139 2.85 5.85 3.64
CA HIS A 139 2.44 7.20 3.99
C HIS A 139 3.54 7.96 4.74
N TYR A 140 4.17 7.31 5.73
CA TYR A 140 5.31 7.86 6.46
C TYR A 140 6.51 8.15 5.53
N LEU A 141 6.92 7.20 4.70
CA LEU A 141 8.03 7.39 3.75
C LEU A 141 7.79 8.58 2.81
N GLN A 142 6.55 8.79 2.37
CA GLN A 142 6.18 9.94 1.54
C GLN A 142 6.30 11.27 2.31
N GLN A 143 5.91 11.30 3.59
CA GLN A 143 6.00 12.49 4.44
C GLN A 143 7.46 12.83 4.79
N HIS A 144 8.33 11.82 4.88
CA HIS A 144 9.72 11.93 5.34
C HIS A 144 10.76 11.70 4.22
N GLN A 145 10.37 11.83 2.94
CA GLN A 145 11.24 11.53 1.77
C GLN A 145 12.61 12.27 1.76
N ASN A 146 12.70 13.40 2.44
CA ASN A 146 13.91 14.22 2.50
C ASN A 146 14.93 13.70 3.53
N GLU A 147 14.50 12.97 4.55
CA GLU A 147 15.37 12.48 5.63
C GLU A 147 16.38 11.44 5.14
N HIS A 148 16.01 10.68 4.10
CA HIS A 148 16.85 9.67 3.46
C HIS A 148 17.65 10.21 2.25
N GLY A 149 17.65 11.53 2.03
CA GLY A 149 18.31 12.19 0.92
C GLY A 149 19.84 12.28 1.04
N PRO A 150 20.54 12.68 -0.05
CA PRO A 150 22.00 12.81 -0.09
C PRO A 150 22.56 13.84 0.91
N ASP A 151 21.77 14.87 1.23
CA ASP A 151 22.14 15.91 2.20
C ASP A 151 21.64 15.61 3.62
N GLY A 152 20.96 14.47 3.81
CA GLY A 152 20.41 14.04 5.09
C GLY A 152 21.45 13.25 5.92
N PRO A 153 21.33 13.26 7.25
CA PRO A 153 22.20 12.46 8.13
C PRO A 153 22.03 10.95 7.95
N GLY A 154 21.00 10.51 7.22
CA GLY A 154 20.70 9.11 6.90
C GLY A 154 20.68 8.85 5.40
N HIS A 155 21.67 9.34 4.64
CA HIS A 155 21.77 9.08 3.20
C HIS A 155 21.70 7.58 2.89
N VAL A 156 20.62 7.17 2.20
CA VAL A 156 20.41 5.76 1.83
C VAL A 156 20.76 5.56 0.35
N THR A 157 21.75 4.71 0.09
CA THR A 157 22.09 4.21 -1.26
C THR A 157 21.68 2.75 -1.47
N SER A 158 21.30 2.08 -0.39
CA SER A 158 20.88 0.69 -0.45
C SER A 158 19.81 0.38 0.60
N ALA A 159 18.72 -0.26 0.19
CA ALA A 159 17.61 -0.63 1.06
C ALA A 159 17.24 -2.11 0.92
N LEU A 160 16.74 -2.71 2.00
CA LEU A 160 16.24 -4.07 2.07
C LEU A 160 14.82 -4.08 2.62
N GLU A 161 13.84 -4.61 1.89
CA GLU A 161 12.53 -4.93 2.45
C GLU A 161 12.48 -6.41 2.89
N LEU A 162 12.10 -6.63 4.15
CA LEU A 162 11.85 -7.94 4.73
C LEU A 162 10.34 -8.25 4.71
N GLY A 163 9.95 -9.40 4.17
CA GLY A 163 8.55 -9.83 4.12
C GLY A 163 7.71 -8.97 3.19
N ALA A 164 8.21 -8.74 1.98
CA ALA A 164 7.68 -7.75 1.06
C ALA A 164 6.23 -8.01 0.60
N GLY A 165 5.78 -9.27 0.56
CA GLY A 165 4.43 -9.60 0.09
C GLY A 165 4.13 -9.06 -1.32
N THR A 166 3.23 -8.08 -1.41
CA THR A 166 2.89 -7.37 -2.67
C THR A 166 3.99 -6.41 -3.15
N ALA A 167 4.98 -6.15 -2.30
CA ALA A 167 6.10 -5.23 -2.46
C ALA A 167 5.71 -3.75 -2.55
N LEU A 168 4.55 -3.36 -2.01
CA LEU A 168 4.10 -1.96 -2.05
C LEU A 168 5.11 -1.00 -1.40
N VAL A 169 5.73 -1.37 -0.27
CA VAL A 169 6.68 -0.49 0.42
C VAL A 169 7.92 -0.27 -0.45
N SER A 170 8.50 -1.33 -1.01
CA SER A 170 9.61 -1.23 -1.97
C SER A 170 9.26 -0.41 -3.21
N LEU A 171 8.04 -0.55 -3.75
CA LEU A 171 7.58 0.22 -4.91
C LEU A 171 7.46 1.71 -4.60
N VAL A 172 6.90 2.06 -3.44
CA VAL A 172 6.78 3.45 -2.97
C VAL A 172 8.16 4.04 -2.73
N TRP A 173 9.03 3.32 -2.03
CA TRP A 173 10.42 3.70 -1.84
C TRP A 173 11.11 3.99 -3.18
N ALA A 174 10.96 3.09 -4.15
CA ALA A 174 11.60 3.21 -5.46
C ALA A 174 11.10 4.43 -6.26
N GLN A 175 9.79 4.72 -6.22
CA GLN A 175 9.22 5.89 -6.90
C GLN A 175 9.65 7.20 -6.25
N LEU A 176 9.59 7.30 -4.92
CA LEU A 176 10.00 8.50 -4.17
C LEU A 176 11.49 8.83 -4.38
N ASN A 177 12.30 7.82 -4.65
CA ASN A 177 13.74 7.94 -4.84
C ASN A 177 14.18 7.75 -6.30
N SER A 178 13.26 7.85 -7.27
CA SER A 178 13.49 7.48 -8.68
C SER A 178 14.64 8.24 -9.35
N THR A 179 14.93 9.47 -8.91
CA THR A 179 16.02 10.33 -9.41
C THR A 179 17.39 10.05 -8.77
N ARG A 180 17.43 9.21 -7.73
CA ARG A 180 18.64 8.86 -6.98
C ARG A 180 19.22 7.54 -7.49
N ASP A 181 20.53 7.41 -7.38
CA ASP A 181 21.19 6.11 -7.55
C ASP A 181 21.06 5.32 -6.23
N PHE A 182 20.41 4.16 -6.29
CA PHE A 182 20.26 3.26 -5.15
C PHE A 182 20.12 1.81 -5.61
N SER A 183 20.46 0.86 -4.74
CA SER A 183 20.10 -0.56 -4.85
C SER A 183 18.97 -0.94 -3.89
N LEU A 184 18.03 -1.79 -4.30
CA LEU A 184 16.89 -2.20 -3.49
C LEU A 184 16.72 -3.72 -3.53
N TYR A 185 16.78 -4.34 -2.36
CA TYR A 185 16.55 -5.76 -2.17
C TYR A 185 15.10 -5.98 -1.72
N VAL A 186 14.30 -6.61 -2.56
CA VAL A 186 12.90 -6.95 -2.29
C VAL A 186 12.85 -8.43 -1.90
N THR A 187 12.58 -8.71 -0.63
CA THR A 187 12.71 -10.08 -0.10
C THR A 187 11.49 -10.58 0.65
N ASP A 188 11.25 -11.89 0.53
CA ASP A 188 10.24 -12.61 1.29
C ASP A 188 10.76 -14.01 1.64
N GLY A 189 10.18 -14.64 2.66
CA GLY A 189 10.48 -16.03 3.02
C GLY A 189 9.98 -17.02 1.95
N ASP A 190 8.97 -16.63 1.17
CA ASP A 190 8.43 -17.41 0.06
C ASP A 190 8.99 -16.94 -1.29
N ARG A 191 9.81 -17.79 -1.91
CA ARG A 191 10.38 -17.53 -3.25
C ARG A 191 9.29 -17.38 -4.32
N SER A 192 8.23 -18.18 -4.24
CA SER A 192 7.13 -18.09 -5.20
C SER A 192 6.47 -16.72 -5.12
N LEU A 193 6.23 -16.21 -3.91
CA LEU A 193 5.63 -14.89 -3.73
C LEU A 193 6.48 -13.77 -4.32
N VAL A 194 7.80 -13.83 -4.14
CA VAL A 194 8.75 -12.89 -4.78
C VAL A 194 8.63 -12.92 -6.30
N ASP A 195 8.66 -14.12 -6.90
CA ASP A 195 8.70 -14.29 -8.35
C ASP A 195 7.34 -14.05 -9.01
N THR A 196 6.22 -14.37 -8.35
CA THR A 196 4.87 -14.34 -8.94
C THR A 196 4.00 -13.18 -8.46
N CYS A 197 4.42 -12.43 -7.44
CA CYS A 197 3.69 -11.27 -6.93
C CYS A 197 4.55 -10.00 -6.95
N ALA A 198 5.62 -9.96 -6.15
CA ALA A 198 6.46 -8.77 -5.98
C ALA A 198 7.07 -8.29 -7.31
N LYS A 199 7.77 -9.17 -8.02
CA LYS A 199 8.42 -8.82 -9.30
C LYS A 199 7.41 -8.40 -10.39
N PRO A 200 6.30 -9.14 -10.63
CA PRO A 200 5.27 -8.67 -11.56
C PRO A 200 4.66 -7.31 -11.20
N ASN A 201 4.54 -6.97 -9.92
CA ASN A 201 4.09 -5.62 -9.51
C ASN A 201 5.13 -4.54 -9.84
N PHE A 202 6.43 -4.84 -9.75
CA PHE A 202 7.49 -3.95 -10.24
C PHE A 202 7.43 -3.76 -11.76
N ASP A 203 7.36 -4.85 -12.52
CA ASP A 203 7.28 -4.82 -13.98
C ASP A 203 6.06 -3.99 -14.44
N ARG A 204 4.90 -4.18 -13.79
CA ARG A 204 3.67 -3.45 -14.07
C ARG A 204 3.80 -1.93 -13.88
N ASN A 205 4.58 -1.52 -12.89
CA ASN A 205 4.79 -0.10 -12.58
C ASN A 205 6.02 0.49 -13.30
N GLY A 206 6.59 -0.24 -14.28
CA GLY A 206 7.73 0.22 -15.07
C GLY A 206 9.04 0.29 -14.29
N LEU A 207 9.10 -0.30 -13.10
CA LEU A 207 10.29 -0.32 -12.25
C LEU A 207 11.11 -1.57 -12.55
N VAL A 208 11.81 -1.52 -13.68
CA VAL A 208 12.68 -2.60 -14.14
C VAL A 208 14.13 -2.14 -14.19
N GLY A 209 15.07 -3.03 -13.87
CA GLY A 209 16.49 -2.71 -13.97
C GLY A 209 17.37 -3.45 -12.97
N PRO A 210 18.70 -3.34 -13.13
CA PRO A 210 19.67 -4.09 -12.33
C PRO A 210 19.75 -3.64 -10.87
N ARG A 211 19.17 -2.47 -10.54
CA ARG A 211 19.09 -1.92 -9.18
C ARG A 211 18.06 -2.61 -8.28
N PHE A 212 17.17 -3.42 -8.85
CA PHE A 212 16.12 -4.12 -8.12
C PHE A 212 16.48 -5.60 -8.00
N HIS A 213 16.75 -6.05 -6.78
CA HIS A 213 17.17 -7.41 -6.48
C HIS A 213 16.01 -8.17 -5.83
N PHE A 214 15.47 -9.15 -6.54
CA PHE A 214 14.40 -10.01 -6.06
C PHE A 214 14.98 -11.33 -5.59
N GLN A 215 14.83 -11.63 -4.30
CA GLN A 215 15.36 -12.88 -3.75
C GLN A 215 14.55 -13.38 -2.55
N LYS A 216 14.60 -14.69 -2.34
CA LYS A 216 14.15 -15.28 -1.09
C LYS A 216 15.10 -14.85 0.03
N LEU A 217 14.54 -14.51 1.19
CA LEU A 217 15.28 -14.35 2.45
C LEU A 217 14.46 -14.96 3.58
N TRP A 218 14.84 -16.16 3.99
CA TRP A 218 14.32 -16.81 5.19
C TRP A 218 15.05 -16.30 6.43
N TRP A 219 14.31 -15.65 7.33
CA TRP A 219 14.92 -15.02 8.50
C TRP A 219 15.66 -16.05 9.38
N GLY A 220 16.87 -15.67 9.82
CA GLY A 220 17.73 -16.52 10.64
C GLY A 220 18.41 -17.69 9.91
N ALA A 221 18.21 -17.86 8.60
CA ALA A 221 18.85 -18.91 7.82
C ALA A 221 19.61 -18.37 6.59
N ASP A 222 18.98 -17.48 5.82
CA ASP A 222 19.57 -16.94 4.59
C ASP A 222 20.46 -15.72 4.89
N PRO A 223 21.49 -15.47 4.06
CA PRO A 223 22.39 -14.33 4.24
C PRO A 223 21.67 -12.99 4.06
N VAL A 224 21.89 -12.08 5.01
CA VAL A 224 21.33 -10.72 4.96
C VAL A 224 22.24 -9.84 4.09
N PRO A 225 21.70 -9.14 3.06
CA PRO A 225 22.45 -8.18 2.27
C PRO A 225 22.94 -7.00 3.11
N LYS A 226 24.15 -6.51 2.80
CA LYS A 226 24.64 -5.26 3.36
C LYS A 226 23.89 -4.09 2.72
N VAL A 227 23.19 -3.33 3.55
CA VAL A 227 22.37 -2.19 3.14
C VAL A 227 22.48 -1.03 4.13
N ASP A 228 21.98 0.14 3.77
CA ASP A 228 21.93 1.33 4.63
C ASP A 228 20.61 1.42 5.40
N LEU A 229 19.52 0.86 4.84
CA LEU A 229 18.17 0.89 5.42
C LEU A 229 17.48 -0.47 5.33
N VAL A 230 16.79 -0.86 6.40
CA VAL A 230 15.85 -1.99 6.39
C VAL A 230 14.42 -1.48 6.52
N LEU A 231 13.52 -2.02 5.71
CA LEU A 231 12.08 -1.76 5.70
C LEU A 231 11.35 -3.06 6.02
N ALA A 232 10.30 -3.01 6.82
CA ALA A 232 9.40 -4.14 7.01
C ALA A 232 8.01 -3.67 7.42
N ALA A 233 6.96 -4.36 6.95
CA ALA A 233 5.58 -4.01 7.27
C ALA A 233 4.73 -5.24 7.56
N ASP A 234 4.01 -5.21 8.68
CA ASP A 234 3.16 -6.30 9.20
C ASP A 234 3.89 -7.65 9.25
N VAL A 235 5.13 -7.66 9.76
CA VAL A 235 5.97 -8.87 9.90
C VAL A 235 6.06 -9.42 11.33
N THR A 236 5.38 -8.79 12.28
CA THR A 236 5.43 -9.11 13.73
C THR A 236 4.19 -9.87 14.23
N TYR A 237 3.46 -10.54 13.33
CA TYR A 237 2.21 -11.24 13.66
C TYR A 237 2.40 -12.64 14.27
N ASP A 238 3.57 -13.26 14.09
CA ASP A 238 3.89 -14.60 14.62
C ASP A 238 5.06 -14.51 15.61
N SER A 239 4.79 -14.76 16.89
CA SER A 239 5.80 -14.76 17.96
C SER A 239 6.93 -15.77 17.71
N ALA A 240 6.69 -16.86 16.96
CA ALA A 240 7.73 -17.84 16.64
C ALA A 240 8.73 -17.29 15.60
N ALA A 241 8.29 -16.41 14.71
CA ALA A 241 9.14 -15.77 13.71
C ALA A 241 9.93 -14.58 14.26
N VAL A 242 9.45 -13.93 15.33
CA VAL A 242 10.03 -12.71 15.91
C VAL A 242 11.53 -12.82 16.22
N PRO A 243 12.05 -13.87 16.90
CA PRO A 243 13.48 -13.96 17.18
C PRO A 243 14.34 -13.99 15.90
N HIS A 244 13.84 -14.64 14.86
CA HIS A 244 14.53 -14.72 13.56
C HIS A 244 14.50 -13.38 12.83
N LEU A 245 13.35 -12.68 12.84
CA LEU A 245 13.21 -11.34 12.30
C LEU A 245 14.21 -10.37 12.96
N VAL A 246 14.23 -10.35 14.30
CA VAL A 246 15.14 -9.48 15.06
C VAL A 246 16.60 -9.82 14.78
N ALA A 247 16.95 -11.10 14.66
CA ALA A 247 18.31 -11.51 14.28
C ALA A 247 18.71 -11.00 12.89
N CYS A 248 17.79 -11.01 11.91
CA CYS A 248 18.02 -10.44 10.59
C CYS A 248 18.23 -8.91 10.64
N VAL A 249 17.39 -8.19 11.37
CA VAL A 249 17.54 -6.74 11.57
C VAL A 249 18.87 -6.43 12.25
N ALA A 250 19.20 -7.13 13.34
CA ALA A 250 20.47 -6.98 14.04
C ALA A 250 21.67 -7.25 13.13
N THR A 251 21.57 -8.25 12.25
CA THR A 251 22.63 -8.56 11.28
C THR A 251 22.83 -7.41 10.29
N ALA A 252 21.75 -6.88 9.71
CA ALA A 252 21.83 -5.74 8.79
C ALA A 252 22.47 -4.52 9.46
N LEU A 253 22.03 -4.19 10.69
CA LEU A 253 22.57 -3.08 11.48
C LEU A 253 24.07 -3.25 11.77
N HIS A 254 24.51 -4.44 12.20
CA HIS A 254 25.93 -4.71 12.42
C HIS A 254 26.77 -4.69 11.12
N GLN A 255 26.14 -4.93 9.97
CA GLN A 255 26.80 -4.86 8.66
C GLN A 255 26.89 -3.43 8.10
N GLY A 256 26.22 -2.45 8.73
CA GLY A 256 26.33 -1.03 8.38
C GLY A 256 25.00 -0.31 8.17
N ALA A 257 23.85 -0.99 8.27
CA ALA A 257 22.56 -0.30 8.17
C ALA A 257 22.43 0.75 9.28
N HIS A 258 21.97 1.95 8.92
CA HIS A 258 21.82 3.07 9.84
C HIS A 258 20.69 2.82 10.83
N HIS A 259 19.56 2.33 10.32
CA HIS A 259 18.38 1.97 11.09
C HIS A 259 17.48 1.02 10.29
N ALA A 260 16.49 0.44 10.97
CA ALA A 260 15.37 -0.26 10.35
C ALA A 260 14.05 0.43 10.68
N LEU A 261 13.16 0.53 9.70
CA LEU A 261 11.77 0.96 9.89
C LEU A 261 10.85 -0.26 9.83
N VAL A 262 10.19 -0.55 10.96
CA VAL A 262 9.26 -1.68 11.06
C VAL A 262 7.88 -1.17 11.42
N ALA A 263 6.94 -1.27 10.49
CA ALA A 263 5.53 -0.97 10.73
C ALA A 263 4.78 -2.21 11.20
N ALA A 264 4.08 -2.11 12.32
CA ALA A 264 3.34 -3.22 12.93
C ALA A 264 1.90 -2.81 13.24
N THR A 265 0.93 -3.66 12.87
CA THR A 265 -0.45 -3.54 13.35
C THR A 265 -0.59 -4.25 14.71
N LEU A 266 -1.06 -3.54 15.73
CA LEU A 266 -1.13 -4.02 17.12
C LEU A 266 -2.39 -4.87 17.35
N ARG A 267 -2.52 -5.98 16.62
CA ARG A 267 -3.67 -6.91 16.74
C ARG A 267 -3.62 -7.74 18.01
N ASN A 268 -2.42 -8.07 18.48
CA ASN A 268 -2.18 -8.82 19.70
C ASN A 268 -1.08 -8.14 20.52
N SER A 269 -1.40 -7.77 21.75
CA SER A 269 -0.42 -7.14 22.65
C SER A 269 0.72 -8.07 23.06
N ASP A 270 0.51 -9.39 23.05
CA ASP A 270 1.55 -10.37 23.37
C ASP A 270 2.63 -10.43 22.29
N THR A 271 2.26 -10.46 21.01
CA THR A 271 3.23 -10.55 19.90
C THR A 271 4.14 -9.32 19.86
N ILE A 272 3.58 -8.14 20.12
CA ILE A 272 4.32 -6.88 20.19
C ILE A 272 5.26 -6.84 21.39
N ARG A 273 4.83 -7.31 22.57
CA ARG A 273 5.72 -7.44 23.73
C ARG A 273 6.88 -8.39 23.45
N VAL A 274 6.63 -9.51 22.78
CA VAL A 274 7.68 -10.46 22.38
C VAL A 274 8.66 -9.79 21.41
N PHE A 275 8.18 -9.00 20.45
CA PHE A 275 9.01 -8.23 19.53
C PHE A 275 9.88 -7.20 20.23
N GLU A 276 9.31 -6.34 21.07
CA GLU A 276 10.04 -5.32 21.82
C GLU A 276 11.08 -5.95 22.76
N ALA A 277 10.73 -7.05 23.45
CA ALA A 277 11.64 -7.79 24.30
C ALA A 277 12.78 -8.45 23.52
N ALA A 278 12.50 -9.01 22.34
CA ALA A 278 13.51 -9.61 21.48
C ALA A 278 14.51 -8.56 20.96
N CYS A 279 14.03 -7.38 20.55
CA CYS A 279 14.90 -6.26 20.18
C CYS A 279 15.83 -5.86 21.34
N SER A 280 15.29 -5.70 22.54
CA SER A 280 16.08 -5.37 23.73
C SER A 280 17.12 -6.44 24.05
N ALA A 281 16.74 -7.72 24.00
CA ALA A 281 17.66 -8.85 24.24
C ALA A 281 18.78 -8.93 23.19
N ALA A 282 18.54 -8.46 21.97
CA ALA A 282 19.53 -8.38 20.89
C ALA A 282 20.43 -7.12 20.97
N GLY A 283 20.27 -6.27 22.00
CA GLY A 283 21.04 -5.03 22.13
C GLY A 283 20.63 -3.97 21.10
N LEU A 284 19.36 -3.96 20.71
CA LEU A 284 18.79 -2.97 19.80
C LEU A 284 17.92 -1.98 20.56
N ASN A 285 18.05 -0.71 20.22
CA ASN A 285 17.08 0.31 20.58
C ASN A 285 15.85 0.13 19.66
N CYS A 286 14.66 0.10 20.24
CA CYS A 286 13.40 -0.01 19.51
C CYS A 286 12.48 1.12 19.95
N THR A 287 12.42 2.19 19.16
CA THR A 287 11.68 3.42 19.48
C THR A 287 10.47 3.56 18.57
N VAL A 288 9.35 4.04 19.10
CA VAL A 288 8.17 4.34 18.28
C VAL A 288 8.37 5.71 17.66
N LEU A 289 8.51 5.78 16.34
CA LEU A 289 8.60 7.04 15.60
C LEU A 289 7.22 7.66 15.38
N GLN A 290 6.24 6.84 15.01
CA GLN A 290 4.89 7.29 14.74
C GLN A 290 3.87 6.23 15.15
N SER A 291 2.73 6.65 15.68
CA SER A 291 1.65 5.74 16.08
C SER A 291 0.29 6.34 15.75
N THR A 292 -0.64 5.54 15.24
CA THR A 292 -2.05 5.96 15.08
C THR A 292 -2.79 6.10 16.41
N GLU A 293 -2.16 5.74 17.53
CA GLU A 293 -2.69 5.98 18.89
C GLU A 293 -2.43 7.41 19.35
N THR A 294 -1.29 7.99 18.93
CA THR A 294 -0.83 9.29 19.41
C THR A 294 -0.89 10.38 18.34
N SER A 295 -0.91 10.00 17.07
CA SER A 295 -1.03 10.89 15.92
C SER A 295 -2.45 10.75 15.33
N ASP A 296 -3.05 11.87 14.91
CA ASP A 296 -4.37 11.84 14.26
C ASP A 296 -4.33 11.02 12.96
N PRO A 297 -4.99 9.86 12.89
CA PRO A 297 -4.95 9.00 11.72
C PRO A 297 -5.94 9.44 10.64
N THR A 298 -6.68 10.54 10.82
CA THR A 298 -7.76 10.96 9.92
C THR A 298 -7.30 11.13 8.48
N GLU A 299 -6.14 11.75 8.25
CA GLU A 299 -5.59 11.90 6.90
C GLU A 299 -5.23 10.55 6.28
N PHE A 300 -4.54 9.70 7.04
CA PHE A 300 -4.16 8.36 6.61
C PHE A 300 -5.40 7.52 6.26
N VAL A 301 -6.40 7.50 7.14
CA VAL A 301 -7.65 6.74 6.93
C VAL A 301 -8.39 7.25 5.70
N ARG A 302 -8.56 8.57 5.57
CA ARG A 302 -9.25 9.20 4.45
C ARG A 302 -8.55 8.95 3.10
N ASN A 303 -7.24 8.79 3.09
CA ASN A 303 -6.46 8.73 1.86
C ASN A 303 -5.97 7.33 1.47
N CYS A 304 -5.85 6.40 2.43
CA CYS A 304 -5.18 5.12 2.21
C CYS A 304 -6.07 3.91 2.50
N THR A 305 -6.84 3.92 3.60
CA THR A 305 -7.61 2.74 4.02
C THR A 305 -9.11 2.82 3.72
N PHE A 306 -9.67 4.05 3.74
CA PHE A 306 -11.09 4.36 3.60
C PHE A 306 -12.02 3.66 4.59
N LYS A 307 -11.47 3.08 5.65
CA LYS A 307 -12.21 2.33 6.66
C LYS A 307 -11.54 2.53 8.02
N PRO A 308 -12.31 2.43 9.11
CA PRO A 308 -11.74 2.44 10.45
C PRO A 308 -10.63 1.40 10.59
N LEU A 309 -9.56 1.77 11.29
CA LEU A 309 -8.47 0.85 11.60
C LEU A 309 -8.98 -0.24 12.55
N ILE A 310 -8.64 -1.49 12.26
CA ILE A 310 -9.05 -2.63 13.10
C ILE A 310 -8.23 -2.73 14.39
N ALA A 311 -7.05 -2.14 14.39
CA ALA A 311 -6.15 -2.01 15.51
C ALA A 311 -5.18 -0.85 15.24
N PRO A 312 -4.54 -0.29 16.27
CA PRO A 312 -3.54 0.74 16.05
C PRO A 312 -2.31 0.23 15.28
N ILE A 313 -1.59 1.15 14.65
CA ILE A 313 -0.38 0.84 13.88
C ILE A 313 0.76 1.70 14.42
N ARG A 314 1.91 1.08 14.67
CA ARG A 314 3.15 1.76 15.08
C ARG A 314 4.21 1.58 14.01
N ILE A 315 4.98 2.63 13.75
CA ILE A 315 6.23 2.58 13.00
C ILE A 315 7.34 2.67 14.03
N TYR A 316 8.15 1.61 14.08
CA TYR A 316 9.32 1.53 14.94
C TYR A 316 10.57 1.89 14.15
N GLU A 317 11.44 2.69 14.76
CA GLU A 317 12.84 2.78 14.37
C GLU A 317 13.66 1.85 15.25
N ILE A 318 14.51 1.07 14.60
CA ILE A 318 15.39 0.13 15.27
C ILE A 318 16.84 0.49 14.93
N THR A 319 17.64 0.74 15.96
CA THR A 319 19.05 1.09 15.86
C THR A 319 19.89 0.23 16.81
N LEU A 320 21.20 0.16 16.59
CA LEU A 320 22.10 -0.43 17.59
C LEU A 320 22.10 0.44 18.85
N CYS A 321 22.13 -0.18 20.04
CA CYS A 321 22.41 0.57 21.26
C CYS A 321 23.81 1.21 21.15
N SER A 322 23.91 2.50 21.46
CA SER A 322 25.19 3.19 21.61
C SER A 322 26.06 2.41 22.61
N ARG A 323 27.29 2.04 22.19
CA ARG A 323 28.28 1.49 23.13
C ARG A 323 28.83 2.58 24.04
#